data_AF-A0A180F3B2-F1
#
_entry.id   AF-A0A180F3B2-F1
#
_cell.length_a   1.000
_cell.length_b   1.000
_cell.length_c   1.000
_cell.angle_alpha   90.00
_cell.angle_beta   90.00
_cell.angle_gamma   90.00
#
_symmetry.space_group_name_H-M   'P 1'
#
loop_
_entity.id
_entity.type
_entity.pdbx_description
1 polymer ?
#
loop_
_entity_poly.entity_id
_entity_poly.type
_entity_poly.pdbx_seq_one_letter_code
_entity_poly.pdbx_strand_id
1 'polypeptide(L)'
;MSSNPSLPWSVKFIEKYKDRWNWGRFGLSENPSLPWSVEFIEKYKDKWDWGKFGLFENPSLPWSIELIEKYKDKWEYEDKWNLDPLRWNDSVFNKAFKPYLTDPLVEEIMQKITESEKYNDDLLFNDDLPF
;
A
#
# COMPACT_ATOMS: atom_id res chain seq x y z
N MET A 1 0.59 23.07 -10.52
CA MET A 1 0.15 22.47 -11.82
C MET A 1 0.72 21.05 -12.03
N SER A 2 1.04 20.30 -10.97
CA SER A 2 1.60 18.94 -11.02
C SER A 2 0.58 17.85 -11.30
N SER A 3 -0.73 18.14 -11.18
CA SER A 3 -1.84 17.19 -11.35
C SER A 3 -2.66 17.43 -12.63
N ASN A 4 -2.17 18.24 -13.57
CA ASN A 4 -2.91 18.53 -14.80
C ASN A 4 -2.92 17.29 -15.73
N PRO A 5 -4.08 16.66 -15.98
CA PRO A 5 -4.17 15.45 -16.81
C PRO A 5 -3.96 15.74 -18.31
N SER A 6 -4.01 17.00 -18.73
CA SER A 6 -3.78 17.42 -20.12
C SER A 6 -2.29 17.56 -20.47
N LEU A 7 -1.39 17.42 -19.50
CA LEU A 7 0.05 17.40 -19.78
C LEU A 7 0.45 16.05 -20.39
N PRO A 8 1.35 16.03 -21.38
CA PRO A 8 1.85 14.79 -21.98
C PRO A 8 2.87 14.13 -21.03
N TRP A 9 2.36 13.57 -19.93
CA TRP A 9 3.19 12.92 -18.91
C TRP A 9 4.02 11.81 -19.56
N SER A 10 5.33 11.96 -19.47
CA SER A 10 6.31 10.96 -19.87
C SER A 10 7.50 11.02 -18.93
N VAL A 11 8.20 9.92 -18.75
CA VAL A 11 9.40 9.87 -17.91
C VAL A 11 10.43 10.89 -18.40
N LYS A 12 10.56 11.08 -19.72
CA LYS A 12 11.46 12.10 -20.32
C LYS A 12 11.04 13.53 -19.99
N PHE A 13 9.74 13.82 -19.99
CA PHE A 13 9.22 15.15 -19.63
C PHE A 13 9.45 15.47 -18.16
N ILE A 14 9.21 14.48 -17.28
CA ILE A 14 9.44 14.62 -15.84
C ILE A 14 10.94 14.82 -15.57
N GLU A 15 11.80 14.00 -16.19
CA GLU A 15 13.27 14.11 -16.07
C GLU A 15 13.78 15.49 -16.47
N LYS A 16 13.30 16.03 -17.61
CA LYS A 16 13.74 17.34 -18.13
C LYS A 16 13.55 18.48 -17.13
N TYR A 17 12.54 18.36 -16.25
CA TYR A 17 12.19 19.38 -15.27
C TYR A 17 12.18 18.85 -13.84
N LYS A 18 12.94 17.79 -13.55
CA LYS A 18 12.89 17.08 -12.26
C LYS A 18 13.08 18.00 -11.06
N ASP A 19 13.93 19.02 -11.15
CA ASP A 19 14.19 19.94 -10.04
C ASP A 19 13.18 21.10 -9.96
N ARG A 20 12.22 21.17 -10.88
CA ARG A 20 11.15 22.18 -10.91
C ARG A 20 9.79 21.63 -10.48
N TRP A 21 9.68 20.31 -10.34
CA TRP A 21 8.46 19.67 -9.89
C TRP A 21 8.36 19.66 -8.36
N ASN A 22 7.15 19.88 -7.85
CA ASN A 22 6.84 19.45 -6.49
C ASN A 22 6.64 17.92 -6.51
N TRP A 23 7.51 17.19 -5.83
CA TRP A 23 7.44 15.73 -5.77
C TRP A 23 6.53 15.21 -4.67
N GLY A 24 6.36 15.96 -3.58
CA GLY A 24 5.65 15.49 -2.40
C GLY A 24 4.13 15.64 -2.52
N ARG A 25 3.47 15.79 -1.36
CA ARG A 25 2.04 16.09 -1.25
C ARG A 25 1.60 17.23 -2.17
N PHE A 26 0.42 17.09 -2.79
CA PHE A 26 -0.12 18.01 -3.81
C PHE A 26 0.73 18.09 -5.10
N GLY A 27 1.64 17.13 -5.26
CA GLY A 27 2.71 17.11 -6.24
C GLY A 27 2.60 15.93 -7.21
N LEU A 28 3.77 15.40 -7.60
CA LEU A 28 3.86 14.25 -8.48
C LEU A 28 3.50 12.94 -7.78
N SER A 29 3.80 12.77 -6.48
CA SER A 29 3.51 11.53 -5.75
C SER A 29 2.04 11.12 -5.80
N GLU A 30 1.10 12.07 -5.72
CA GLU A 30 -0.34 11.79 -5.73
C GLU A 30 -0.93 11.73 -7.15
N ASN A 31 -0.15 12.03 -8.20
CA ASN A 31 -0.71 12.18 -9.54
C ASN A 31 -0.94 10.80 -10.20
N PRO A 32 -2.21 10.40 -10.46
CA PRO A 32 -2.53 9.11 -11.05
C PRO A 32 -2.24 9.04 -12.56
N SER A 33 -2.00 10.18 -13.21
CA SER A 33 -1.74 10.29 -14.66
C SER A 33 -0.26 10.15 -15.03
N LEU A 34 0.64 9.96 -14.07
CA LEU A 34 2.04 9.70 -14.37
C LEU A 34 2.22 8.30 -14.98
N PRO A 35 3.26 8.10 -15.82
CA PRO A 35 3.60 6.79 -16.37
C PRO A 35 4.27 5.92 -15.30
N TRP A 36 3.50 5.50 -14.30
CA TRP A 36 4.00 4.71 -13.18
C TRP A 36 4.54 3.36 -13.65
N SER A 37 5.75 3.05 -13.21
CA SER A 37 6.39 1.75 -13.35
C SER A 37 7.30 1.54 -12.13
N VAL A 38 7.68 0.28 -11.84
CA VAL A 38 8.58 -0.02 -10.72
C VAL A 38 9.93 0.68 -10.93
N GLU A 39 10.43 0.73 -12.17
CA GLU A 39 11.67 1.43 -12.52
C GLU A 39 11.56 2.94 -12.33
N PHE A 40 10.39 3.52 -12.64
CA PHE A 40 10.16 4.95 -12.45
C PHE A 40 10.09 5.32 -10.95
N ILE A 41 9.46 4.46 -10.14
CA ILE A 41 9.45 4.60 -8.68
C ILE A 41 10.88 4.52 -8.15
N GLU A 42 11.62 3.47 -8.51
CA GLU A 42 13.00 3.23 -8.08
C GLU A 42 13.92 4.40 -8.40
N LYS A 43 13.84 4.91 -9.63
CA LYS A 43 14.69 6.00 -10.11
C LYS A 43 14.59 7.27 -9.26
N TYR A 44 13.44 7.50 -8.65
CA TYR A 44 13.15 8.70 -7.88
C TYR A 44 12.71 8.41 -6.44
N LYS A 45 13.09 7.24 -5.90
CA LYS A 45 12.65 6.74 -4.59
C LYS A 45 12.84 7.71 -3.42
N ASP A 46 13.85 8.57 -3.48
CA ASP A 46 14.14 9.54 -2.41
C ASP A 46 13.49 10.91 -2.64
N LYS A 47 12.83 11.12 -3.79
CA LYS A 47 12.03 12.31 -4.06
C LYS A 47 10.55 12.11 -3.79
N TRP A 48 10.05 10.88 -3.94
CA TRP A 48 8.66 10.56 -3.67
C TRP A 48 8.33 10.76 -2.19
N ASP A 49 7.16 11.35 -1.94
CA ASP A 49 6.47 11.23 -0.67
C ASP A 49 5.78 9.86 -0.61
N TRP A 50 6.20 9.01 0.32
CA TRP A 50 5.68 7.66 0.54
C TRP A 50 4.51 7.61 1.52
N GLY A 51 4.25 8.72 2.22
CA GLY A 51 3.24 8.81 3.26
C GLY A 51 1.81 8.84 2.70
N LYS A 52 0.85 8.94 3.62
CA LYS A 52 -0.60 8.86 3.35
C LYS A 52 -1.05 9.68 2.13
N PHE A 53 -0.57 10.92 2.00
CA PHE A 53 -0.97 11.83 0.93
C PHE A 53 -0.03 11.83 -0.29
N GLY A 54 0.77 10.78 -0.45
CA GLY A 54 1.73 10.62 -1.52
C GLY A 54 1.48 9.33 -2.32
N LEU A 55 2.50 8.49 -2.44
CA LEU A 55 2.43 7.22 -3.15
C LEU A 55 1.39 6.28 -2.54
N PHE A 56 1.22 6.32 -1.22
CA PHE A 56 0.28 5.47 -0.52
C PHE A 56 -1.13 5.52 -1.12
N GLU A 57 -1.75 6.70 -1.23
CA GLU A 57 -3.12 6.82 -1.75
C GLU A 57 -3.21 6.77 -3.29
N ASN A 58 -2.10 6.58 -4.01
CA ASN A 58 -2.11 6.64 -5.46
C ASN A 58 -2.59 5.32 -6.10
N PRO A 59 -3.80 5.30 -6.72
CA PRO A 59 -4.38 4.08 -7.25
C PRO A 59 -3.69 3.61 -8.53
N SER A 60 -2.90 4.47 -9.19
CA SER A 60 -2.22 4.15 -10.45
C SER A 60 -0.87 3.47 -10.26
N LEU A 61 -0.39 3.30 -9.02
CA LEU A 61 0.85 2.58 -8.80
C LEU A 61 0.74 1.11 -9.24
N PRO A 62 1.85 0.52 -9.73
CA PRO A 62 1.97 -0.90 -10.02
C PRO A 62 2.15 -1.67 -8.71
N TRP A 63 1.15 -1.60 -7.82
CA TRP A 63 1.16 -2.32 -6.55
C TRP A 63 1.39 -3.82 -6.79
N SER A 64 2.41 -4.36 -6.12
CA SER A 64 2.76 -5.77 -6.10
C SER A 64 3.37 -6.11 -4.74
N ILE A 65 3.41 -7.40 -4.39
CA ILE A 65 4.02 -7.86 -3.14
C ILE A 65 5.51 -7.46 -3.11
N GLU A 66 6.21 -7.59 -4.24
CA GLU A 66 7.62 -7.21 -4.36
C GLU A 66 7.86 -5.73 -4.14
N LEU A 67 6.98 -4.85 -4.66
CA LEU A 67 7.08 -3.40 -4.44
C LEU A 67 6.87 -3.06 -2.95
N ILE A 68 5.91 -3.72 -2.31
CA ILE A 68 5.60 -3.54 -0.89
C ILE A 68 6.79 -3.97 -0.04
N GLU A 69 7.29 -5.19 -0.22
CA GLU A 69 8.40 -5.74 0.55
C GLU A 69 9.70 -4.95 0.37
N LYS A 70 10.02 -4.57 -0.88
CA LYS A 70 11.23 -3.82 -1.20
C LYS A 70 11.31 -2.48 -0.48
N TYR A 71 10.16 -1.87 -0.21
CA TYR A 71 10.04 -0.53 0.36
C TYR A 71 9.31 -0.53 1.71
N LYS A 72 9.25 -1.66 2.40
CA LYS A 72 8.55 -1.81 3.69
C LYS A 72 8.87 -0.66 4.67
N ASP A 73 10.14 -0.31 4.82
CA ASP A 73 10.60 0.74 5.76
C ASP A 73 10.17 2.16 5.33
N LYS A 74 9.79 2.36 4.06
CA LYS A 74 9.29 3.64 3.55
C LYS A 74 7.77 3.75 3.63
N TRP A 75 7.06 2.63 3.68
CA TRP A 75 5.61 2.59 3.88
C TRP A 75 5.23 2.77 5.35
N GLU A 76 6.15 2.47 6.27
CA GLU A 76 5.96 2.66 7.70
C GLU A 76 5.64 4.12 8.03
N TYR A 77 4.43 4.33 8.56
CA TYR A 77 4.05 5.58 9.19
C TYR A 77 3.80 5.28 10.67
N GLU A 78 4.48 6.02 11.54
CA GLU A 78 4.23 5.96 12.98
C GLU A 78 2.93 6.74 13.26
N ASP A 79 1.77 6.14 12.96
CA ASP A 79 0.51 6.65 13.50
C ASP A 79 0.30 6.09 14.90
N LYS A 80 -0.40 6.87 15.74
CA LYS A 80 -0.69 6.62 17.16
C LYS A 80 -1.29 5.23 17.45
N TRP A 81 -1.77 4.54 16.43
CA TRP A 81 -2.45 3.27 16.50
C TRP A 81 -1.59 2.06 16.11
N ASN A 82 -0.32 2.25 15.72
CA ASN A 82 0.58 1.17 15.23
C ASN A 82 -0.07 0.28 14.15
N LEU A 83 -0.98 0.84 13.36
CA LEU A 83 -1.62 0.11 12.27
C LEU A 83 -0.77 0.23 11.01
N ASP A 84 -0.57 -0.88 10.31
CA ASP A 84 0.00 -0.86 8.96
C ASP A 84 -0.85 0.05 8.08
N PRO A 85 -0.31 1.16 7.55
CA PRO A 85 -1.07 2.06 6.71
C PRO A 85 -1.63 1.33 5.48
N LEU A 86 -0.92 0.35 4.91
CA LEU A 86 -1.33 -0.42 3.73
C LEU A 86 -2.66 -1.16 3.90
N ARG A 87 -3.09 -1.40 5.15
CA ARG A 87 -4.37 -2.04 5.47
C ARG A 87 -5.58 -1.33 4.84
N TRP A 88 -5.55 0.00 4.74
CA TRP A 88 -6.69 0.79 4.25
C TRP A 88 -6.60 1.12 2.75
N ASN A 89 -5.65 0.50 2.05
CA ASN A 89 -5.42 0.77 0.64
C ASN A 89 -6.07 -0.31 -0.24
N ASP A 90 -7.23 0.03 -0.80
CA ASP A 90 -7.94 -0.86 -1.71
C ASP A 90 -7.11 -1.24 -2.93
N SER A 91 -6.23 -0.35 -3.42
CA SER A 91 -5.39 -0.65 -4.58
C SER A 91 -4.31 -1.67 -4.24
N VAL A 92 -3.74 -1.62 -3.04
CA VAL A 92 -2.83 -2.66 -2.53
C VAL A 92 -3.54 -4.00 -2.49
N PHE A 93 -4.71 -4.09 -1.86
CA PHE A 93 -5.47 -5.34 -1.81
C PHE A 93 -5.81 -5.86 -3.21
N ASN A 94 -6.43 -5.03 -4.05
CA ASN A 94 -6.94 -5.45 -5.35
C ASN A 94 -5.84 -5.82 -6.35
N LYS A 95 -4.66 -5.19 -6.30
CA LYS A 95 -3.58 -5.43 -7.26
C LYS A 95 -2.52 -6.39 -6.73
N ALA A 96 -2.12 -6.26 -5.47
CA ALA A 96 -1.02 -7.06 -4.92
C ALA A 96 -1.49 -8.41 -4.35
N PHE A 97 -2.65 -8.45 -3.67
CA PHE A 97 -3.06 -9.64 -2.92
C PHE A 97 -4.19 -10.43 -3.58
N LYS A 98 -5.22 -9.74 -4.08
CA LYS A 98 -6.42 -10.34 -4.68
C LYS A 98 -6.12 -11.36 -5.79
N PRO A 99 -5.12 -11.19 -6.68
CA PRO A 99 -4.80 -12.20 -7.70
C PRO A 99 -4.39 -13.57 -7.13
N TYR A 100 -3.98 -13.62 -5.87
CA TYR A 100 -3.55 -14.85 -5.18
C TYR A 100 -4.65 -15.47 -4.31
N LEU A 101 -5.78 -14.78 -4.10
CA LEU A 101 -6.91 -15.27 -3.32
C LEU A 101 -7.80 -16.21 -4.16
N THR A 102 -7.36 -17.47 -4.26
CA THR A 102 -8.14 -18.54 -4.88
C THR A 102 -9.18 -19.09 -3.90
N ASP A 103 -10.27 -19.68 -4.40
CA ASP A 103 -11.32 -20.25 -3.55
C ASP A 103 -10.76 -21.25 -2.51
N PRO A 104 -9.85 -22.19 -2.86
CA PRO A 104 -9.27 -23.11 -1.86
C PRO A 104 -8.47 -22.39 -0.77
N LEU A 105 -7.72 -21.35 -1.13
CA LEU A 105 -6.95 -20.57 -0.15
C LEU A 105 -7.87 -19.75 0.75
N VAL A 106 -8.95 -19.20 0.19
CA VAL A 106 -9.97 -18.48 0.98
C VAL A 106 -10.64 -19.43 1.97
N GLU A 107 -11.02 -20.64 1.55
CA GLU A 107 -11.57 -21.66 2.44
C GLU A 107 -10.59 -22.02 3.56
N GLU A 108 -9.31 -22.24 3.23
CA GLU A 108 -8.26 -22.53 4.22
C GLU A 108 -8.10 -21.39 5.24
N ILE A 109 -8.09 -20.13 4.78
CA ILE A 109 -8.01 -18.95 5.65
C ILE A 109 -9.22 -18.89 6.57
N MET A 110 -10.44 -19.04 6.03
CA MET A 110 -11.66 -18.98 6.81
C MET A 110 -11.72 -20.08 7.88
N GLN A 111 -11.29 -21.29 7.55
CA GLN A 111 -11.20 -22.38 8.51
C GLN A 111 -10.27 -22.04 9.68
N LYS A 112 -9.06 -21.52 9.39
CA LYS A 112 -8.10 -21.11 10.42
C LYS A 112 -8.62 -19.99 11.31
N ILE A 113 -9.36 -19.03 10.74
CA ILE A 113 -10.00 -17.96 11.51
C ILE A 113 -11.03 -18.55 12.47
N THR A 114 -11.95 -19.40 12.00
CA THR A 114 -12.98 -20.03 12.84
C THR A 114 -12.36 -20.89 13.95
N GLU A 115 -11.30 -21.64 13.66
CA GLU A 115 -10.58 -22.43 14.67
C GLU A 115 -9.95 -21.53 15.75
N SER A 116 -9.36 -20.40 15.36
CA SER A 116 -8.76 -19.45 16.31
C SER A 116 -9.79 -18.75 17.19
N GLU A 117 -10.97 -18.42 16.66
CA GLU A 117 -12.06 -17.78 17.40
C GLU A 117 -12.65 -18.74 18.43
N LYS A 118 -12.89 -19.99 18.03
CA LYS A 118 -13.35 -21.05 18.94
C LYS A 118 -12.37 -21.27 20.10
N TYR A 119 -11.08 -21.29 19.81
CA TYR A 119 -10.05 -21.42 20.85
C TYR A 119 -10.06 -20.26 21.86
N ASN A 120 -10.31 -19.03 21.40
CA ASN A 120 -10.41 -17.87 22.29
C ASN A 120 -11.68 -17.87 23.15
N ASP A 121 -12.81 -18.30 22.59
CA ASP A 121 -14.05 -18.50 23.35
C ASP A 121 -13.85 -19.57 24.43
N ASP A 122 -13.25 -20.71 24.10
CA ASP A 122 -12.98 -21.79 25.05
C ASP A 122 -12.05 -21.35 26.21
N LEU A 123 -11.15 -20.38 25.99
CA LEU A 123 -10.32 -19.80 27.07
C LEU A 123 -11.11 -18.86 28.00
N LEU A 124 -12.05 -18.09 27.45
CA LEU A 124 -12.87 -17.15 28.24
C LEU A 124 -13.92 -17.84 29.12
N PHE A 125 -14.32 -19.07 28.78
CA PHE A 125 -15.29 -19.85 29.56
C PHE A 125 -14.64 -20.88 30.51
N ASN A 126 -13.31 -21.02 30.52
CA ASN A 126 -12.59 -21.98 31.38
C ASN A 126 -11.91 -21.34 32.61
N ASP A 127 -12.12 -20.04 32.87
CA ASP A 127 -11.60 -19.34 34.06
C ASP A 127 -12.40 -19.61 35.36
N ASP A 128 -13.35 -20.54 35.36
CA ASP A 128 -13.94 -21.09 36.60
C ASP A 128 -12.94 -22.05 37.28
N LEU A 129 -11.88 -21.50 37.85
CA LEU A 129 -10.99 -22.21 38.78
C LEU A 129 -11.74 -22.48 40.09
N PRO A 130 -11.69 -23.71 40.64
CA PRO A 130 -12.34 -24.01 41.91
C PRO A 130 -11.65 -23.24 43.05
N PHE A 131 -12.47 -22.61 43.89
CA PHE A 131 -12.12 -21.86 45.10
C PHE A 131 -11.20 -22.60 46.07
#